data_AF-A0A4D4KJL2-F1
#
_entry.id   AF-A0A4D4KJL2-F1
#
_cell.length_a   1.000
_cell.length_b   1.000
_cell.length_c   1.000
_cell.angle_alpha   90.00
_cell.angle_beta   90.00
_cell.angle_gamma   90.00
#
_symmetry.space_group_name_H-M   'P 1'
#
loop_
_entity.id
_entity.type
_entity.pdbx_description
1 polymer ?
#
loop_
_entity_poly.entity_id
_entity_poly.type
_entity_poly.pdbx_seq_one_letter_code
_entity_poly.pdbx_strand_id
1 'polypeptide(L)' 'MARAAQHRAARAIAARGPAHPIALALGEDAAAATNKALDRGHPVHAIHPPRGIPRERTQPRHNAETA' A
#
# COMPACT_ATOMS: atom_id res chain seq x y z
N MET A 1 -9.16 -5.48 9.89
CA MET A 1 -7.87 -5.69 10.59
C MET A 1 -7.27 -4.40 11.14
N ALA A 2 -7.11 -3.33 10.34
CA ALA A 2 -6.49 -2.06 10.80
C ALA A 2 -7.10 -1.48 12.09
N ARG A 3 -8.43 -1.39 12.19
CA ARG A 3 -9.12 -0.82 13.36
C ARG A 3 -8.90 -1.62 14.66
N ALA A 4 -8.79 -2.95 14.55
CA ALA A 4 -8.50 -3.81 15.70
C ALA A 4 -7.05 -3.66 16.17
N ALA A 5 -6.09 -3.55 15.24
CA ALA A 5 -4.69 -3.29 15.57
C ALA A 5 -4.52 -1.91 16.23
N GLN A 6 -5.16 -0.87 15.68
CA GLN A 6 -5.20 0.47 16.30
C GLN A 6 -5.78 0.45 17.71
N HIS A 7 -6.87 -0.28 17.94
CA HIS A 7 -7.46 -0.40 19.27
C HIS A 7 -6.51 -1.09 20.27
N ARG A 8 -5.78 -2.12 19.85
CA ARG A 8 -4.77 -2.79 20.70
C ARG A 8 -3.62 -1.87 21.03
N ALA A 9 -3.11 -1.12 20.05
CA ALA A 9 -2.06 -0.13 20.27
C ALA A 9 -2.51 0.95 21.26
N ALA A 10 -3.71 1.51 21.09
CA ALA A 10 -4.27 2.52 21.99
C ALA A 10 -4.41 1.99 23.43
N ARG A 11 -4.86 0.74 23.60
CA ARG A 11 -4.95 0.09 24.92
C ARG A 11 -3.58 -0.12 25.56
N ALA A 12 -2.58 -0.53 24.78
CA ALA A 12 -1.22 -0.71 25.27
C ALA A 12 -0.58 0.63 25.70
N ILE A 13 -0.79 1.70 24.92
CA ILE A 13 -0.36 3.06 25.26
C ILE A 13 -1.04 3.53 26.56
N ALA A 14 -2.36 3.33 26.67
CA ALA A 14 -3.10 3.74 27.86
C ALA A 14 -2.65 2.98 29.13
N ALA A 15 -2.31 1.70 29.01
CA ALA A 15 -1.93 0.87 30.15
C ALA A 15 -0.45 1.00 30.56
N ARG A 16 0.46 1.24 29.60
CA ARG A 16 1.92 1.14 29.81
C ARG A 16 2.69 2.39 29.40
N GLY A 17 2.02 3.36 28.80
CA GLY A 17 2.63 4.56 28.24
C GLY A 17 3.11 4.38 26.79
N PRO A 18 3.34 5.50 26.09
CA PRO A 18 3.71 5.51 24.66
C PRO A 18 5.13 5.01 24.39
N ALA A 19 6.04 5.13 25.36
CA ALA A 19 7.44 4.69 25.21
C ALA A 19 7.64 3.19 25.54
N HIS A 20 6.60 2.48 25.98
CA HIS A 20 6.73 1.08 26.33
C HIS A 20 6.94 0.22 25.06
N PRO A 21 7.90 -0.72 25.04
CA PRO A 21 8.25 -1.47 23.81
C PRO A 21 7.06 -2.21 23.19
N ILE A 22 6.18 -2.79 24.02
CA ILE A 22 4.93 -3.42 23.54
C ILE A 22 4.01 -2.42 22.83
N ALA A 23 3.89 -1.19 23.34
CA ALA A 23 3.06 -0.16 22.72
C ALA A 23 3.63 0.27 21.36
N LEU A 24 4.96 0.38 21.26
CA LEU A 24 5.66 0.66 20.01
C LEU A 24 5.44 -0.45 18.97
N ALA A 25 5.67 -1.71 19.35
CA ALA A 25 5.47 -2.85 18.45
C ALA A 25 4.02 -2.96 17.94
N LEU A 26 3.04 -2.73 18.80
CA LEU A 26 1.63 -2.69 18.39
C LEU A 26 1.30 -1.48 17.51
N GLY A 27 1.97 -0.35 17.73
CA GLY A 27 1.87 0.83 16.88
C GLY A 27 2.38 0.59 15.47
N GLU A 28 3.53 -0.07 15.33
CA GLU A 28 4.09 -0.47 14.04
C GLU A 28 3.15 -1.42 13.28
N ASP A 29 2.58 -2.42 13.96
CA ASP A 29 1.61 -3.34 13.35
C ASP A 29 0.33 -2.61 12.91
N ALA A 30 -0.16 -1.66 13.72
CA ALA A 30 -1.29 -0.82 13.37
C ALA A 30 -1.00 0.08 12.15
N ALA A 31 0.21 0.64 12.04
CA ALA A 31 0.65 1.42 10.89
C ALA A 31 0.73 0.57 9.63
N ALA A 32 1.34 -0.62 9.70
CA ALA A 32 1.42 -1.55 8.58
C ALA A 32 0.03 -2.01 8.09
N ALA A 33 -0.89 -2.31 9.02
CA ALA A 33 -2.25 -2.67 8.69
C ALA A 33 -3.03 -1.51 8.04
N THR A 34 -2.75 -0.28 8.45
CA THR A 34 -3.32 0.94 7.86
C THR A 34 -2.78 1.15 6.45
N ASN A 35 -1.47 1.05 6.23
CA ASN A 35 -0.87 1.16 4.89
C ASN A 35 -1.41 0.10 3.94
N LYS A 36 -1.56 -1.16 4.38
CA LYS A 36 -2.18 -2.21 3.55
C LYS A 36 -3.64 -1.90 3.21
N ALA A 37 -4.39 -1.29 4.13
CA ALA A 37 -5.78 -0.92 3.87
C ALA A 37 -5.87 0.24 2.87
N LEU A 38 -4.99 1.24 3.00
CA LEU A 38 -4.88 2.36 2.07
C LEU A 38 -4.45 1.89 0.68
N ASP A 39 -3.42 1.05 0.58
CA ASP A 39 -2.93 0.51 -0.70
C ASP A 39 -3.99 -0.35 -1.40
N ARG A 40 -4.86 -1.07 -0.68
CA ARG A 40 -5.99 -1.77 -1.33
C ARG A 40 -7.05 -0.82 -1.88
N GLY A 41 -7.33 0.28 -1.20
CA GLY A 41 -8.32 1.26 -1.63
C GLY A 41 -7.79 2.22 -2.70
N HIS A 42 -6.47 2.45 -2.69
CA HIS A 42 -5.79 3.39 -3.56
C HIS A 42 -4.38 2.87 -3.87
N PRO A 43 -4.27 1.82 -4.69
CA PRO A 43 -2.98 1.17 -4.94
C PRO A 43 -2.02 2.15 -5.58
N VAL A 44 -0.78 2.18 -5.07
CA VAL A 44 0.24 3.13 -5.56
C VAL A 44 0.42 2.99 -7.08
N HIS A 45 0.34 1.77 -7.61
CA HIS A 45 0.43 1.50 -9.06
C HIS A 45 -0.71 2.09 -9.90
N ALA A 46 -1.87 2.40 -9.30
CA ALA A 46 -2.94 3.11 -9.98
C ALA A 46 -2.66 4.61 -10.14
N ILE A 47 -1.81 5.18 -9.28
CA ILE A 47 -1.42 6.61 -9.33
C ILE A 47 -0.08 6.78 -10.06
N HIS A 48 0.86 5.90 -9.74
CA HIS A 48 2.22 5.86 -10.25
C HIS A 48 2.41 4.52 -10.98
N PRO A 49 1.98 4.44 -12.25
CA PRO A 49 2.26 3.26 -13.05
C PRO A 49 3.77 3.01 -13.07
N PRO A 50 4.23 1.77 -12.85
CA PRO A 50 5.65 1.47 -12.83
C PRO A 50 6.31 1.91 -14.14
N ARG A 51 7.40 2.68 -14.04
CA ARG A 51 8.20 3.12 -15.18
C ARG A 51 8.92 1.91 -15.78
N GLY A 52 8.23 1.12 -16.60
CA GLY A 52 8.80 -0.14 -17.06
C GLY A 52 7.96 -1.00 -17.99
N ILE A 53 7.01 -0.42 -18.72
CA ILE A 53 6.51 -1.05 -19.94
C ILE A 53 6.73 -0.06 -21.08
N PRO A 54 7.69 -0.32 -21.99
CA PRO A 54 7.71 0.38 -23.26
C PRO A 54 6.33 0.19 -23.89
N ARG A 55 5.60 1.29 -24.10
CA ARG A 55 4.33 1.30 -24.85
C ARG A 55 4.54 1.06 -26.36
N GLU A 56 5.57 0.30 -26.73
CA GLU A 56 5.93 -0.01 -28.11
C GLU A 56 6.14 -1.52 -28.27
N ARG A 57 5.04 -2.23 -28.51
CA ARG A 57 5.01 -3.43 -29.39
C ARG A 57 3.59 -3.94 -29.68
N THR A 58 2.61 -3.04 -29.72
CA THR A 58 1.30 -3.35 -30.32
C THR A 58 0.74 -2.15 -31.06
N GLN A 59 1.54 -1.53 -31.92
CA GLN A 59 0.96 -0.98 -33.14
C GLN A 59 1.04 -2.09 -34.19
N PRO A 60 -0.09 -2.66 -34.66
CA PRO A 60 -0.05 -3.41 -35.90
C PRO A 60 0.35 -2.40 -36.98
N ARG A 61 1.58 -2.53 -37.49
CA ARG A 61 1.91 -1.96 -38.80
C ARG A 61 1.00 -2.65 -39.80
N HIS A 62 -0.09 -1.98 -40.17
CA HIS A 62 -0.85 -2.32 -41.37
C HIS A 62 -0.76 -1.14 -42.35
N ASN A 63 0.48 -0.75 -42.65
CA ASN A 63 0.83 -0.05 -43.88
C ASN A 63 1.80 -0.98 -44.63
N ALA A 64 1.25 -2.00 -45.29
CA ALA A 64 1.93 -2.74 -46.36
C ALA A 64 0.89 -3.63 -47.03
N GLU A 65 0.37 -3.18 -48.17
CA GLU A 65 -0.24 -3.90 -49.29
C GLU A 65 -1.26 -2.95 -49.94
N THR A 66 -1.33 -2.68 -51.23
CA THR A 66 -0.42 -2.76 -52.39
C THR A 66 -1.17 -1.99 -53.49
N ALA A 67 -0.42 -1.44 -54.45
CA ALA A 67 -0.81 -1.01 -55.80
C ALA A 67 -2.29 -1.04 -56.22
#